data_AF-A0A2V8R5Y1-F1
#
_entry.id   AF-A0A2V8R5Y1-F1
#
_cell.length_a   1.000
_cell.length_b   1.000
_cell.length_c   1.000
_cell.angle_alpha   90.00
_cell.angle_beta   90.00
_cell.angle_gamma   90.00
#
_symmetry.space_group_name_H-M   'P 1'
#
loop_
_entity.id
_entity.type
_entity.pdbx_description
1 polymer ?
#
loop_
_entity_poly.entity_id
_entity_poly.type
_entity_poly.pdbx_seq_one_letter_code
_entity_poly.pdbx_strand_id
1 'polypeptide(L)'
;MIDVNQNAIEDFLKNLVGLEAIYALAHDGAFGDLKALVGAGLMSDDVVDPKSTGYSFHLTIAKDSKSYVAGAEPVRYAHTGKLSFWMDHIGKINKVDNGGKPLTAAAPKN
;
A
#
# COMPACT_ATOMS: atom_id res chain seq x y z
N MET A 1 -5.62 -4.18 -18.95
CA MET A 1 -5.55 -4.96 -17.69
C MET A 1 -4.44 -4.44 -16.78
N ILE A 2 -3.18 -4.35 -17.24
CA ILE A 2 -2.08 -3.73 -16.47
C ILE A 2 -2.44 -2.33 -15.95
N ASP A 3 -2.95 -1.45 -16.82
CA ASP A 3 -3.29 -0.08 -16.40
C ASP A 3 -4.45 -0.04 -15.38
N VAL A 4 -5.40 -0.96 -15.50
CA VAL A 4 -6.52 -1.09 -14.55
C VAL A 4 -6.01 -1.49 -13.17
N ASN A 5 -5.14 -2.51 -13.11
CA ASN A 5 -4.57 -2.96 -11.85
C ASN A 5 -3.69 -1.87 -11.20
N GLN A 6 -2.84 -1.21 -11.99
CA GLN A 6 -1.99 -0.12 -11.51
C GLN A 6 -2.81 1.05 -10.94
N ASN A 7 -3.86 1.46 -11.64
CA ASN A 7 -4.73 2.55 -11.18
C ASN A 7 -5.48 2.14 -9.91
N ALA A 8 -6.01 0.91 -9.85
CA ALA A 8 -6.70 0.40 -8.67
C ALA A 8 -5.78 0.37 -7.43
N ILE A 9 -4.52 -0.03 -7.60
CA ILE A 9 -3.53 -0.04 -6.51
C ILE A 9 -3.16 1.37 -6.06
N GLU A 10 -3.00 2.30 -7.00
CA GLU A 10 -2.74 3.70 -6.65
C GLU A 10 -3.92 4.33 -5.89
N ASP A 11 -5.15 4.06 -6.31
CA ASP A 11 -6.35 4.53 -5.63
C ASP A 11 -6.53 3.89 -4.26
N PHE A 12 -6.20 2.60 -4.13
CA PHE A 12 -6.18 1.92 -2.83
C PHE A 12 -5.17 2.55 -1.88
N LEU A 13 -3.94 2.82 -2.32
CA LEU A 13 -2.93 3.51 -1.52
C LEU A 13 -3.40 4.89 -1.06
N LYS A 14 -4.05 5.66 -1.94
CA LYS A 14 -4.63 6.97 -1.55
C LYS A 14 -5.73 6.79 -0.50
N ASN A 15 -6.59 5.79 -0.65
CA ASN A 15 -7.67 5.50 0.29
C ASN A 15 -7.13 5.01 1.65
N LEU A 16 -5.99 4.31 1.67
CA LEU A 16 -5.36 3.82 2.90
C LEU A 16 -5.11 4.94 3.92
N VAL A 17 -4.77 6.15 3.47
CA VAL A 17 -4.59 7.32 4.36
C VAL A 17 -5.86 7.61 5.17
N GLY A 18 -7.03 7.50 4.53
CA GLY A 18 -8.31 7.68 5.20
C GLY A 18 -8.65 6.54 6.16
N LEU A 19 -8.38 5.29 5.76
CA LEU A 19 -8.58 4.12 6.62
C LEU A 19 -7.74 4.20 7.89
N GLU A 20 -6.46 4.56 7.75
CA GLU A 20 -5.54 4.77 8.87
C GLU A 20 -5.96 5.93 9.77
N ALA A 21 -6.48 7.01 9.19
CA ALA A 21 -7.04 8.11 9.99
C ALA A 21 -8.24 7.65 10.83
N ILE A 22 -9.14 6.84 10.26
CA ILE A 22 -10.28 6.26 10.99
C ILE A 22 -9.80 5.30 12.08
N TYR A 23 -8.84 4.43 11.77
CA TYR A 23 -8.26 3.52 12.76
C TYR A 23 -7.61 4.32 13.91
N ALA A 24 -6.80 5.31 13.59
CA ALA A 24 -6.12 6.16 14.57
C ALA A 24 -7.11 6.88 15.50
N LEU A 25 -8.29 7.30 15.03
CA LEU A 25 -9.33 7.90 15.87
C LEU A 25 -9.83 6.95 16.97
N ALA A 26 -9.89 5.64 16.70
CA ALA A 26 -10.33 4.63 17.67
C ALA A 26 -9.19 4.07 18.54
N HIS A 27 -7.94 4.38 18.21
CA HIS A 27 -6.75 3.74 18.78
C HIS A 27 -5.69 4.75 19.27
N ASP A 28 -6.12 5.82 19.94
CA ASP A 28 -5.23 6.83 20.56
C ASP A 28 -4.17 7.42 19.59
N GLY A 29 -4.58 7.60 18.34
CA GLY A 29 -3.74 8.10 17.27
C GLY A 29 -2.67 7.11 16.80
N ALA A 30 -2.82 5.81 17.06
CA ALA A 30 -1.93 4.77 16.56
C ALA A 30 -2.40 4.23 15.21
N PHE A 31 -1.46 3.94 14.31
CA PHE A 31 -1.73 3.30 13.02
C PHE A 31 -1.74 1.76 13.14
N GLY A 32 -2.42 1.10 12.22
CA GLY A 32 -2.65 -0.35 12.25
C GLY A 32 -2.05 -1.07 11.05
N ASP A 33 -1.53 -2.29 11.21
CA ASP A 33 -1.17 -3.09 10.03
C ASP A 33 -2.43 -3.59 9.29
N LEU A 34 -2.26 -4.28 8.15
CA LEU A 34 -3.39 -4.81 7.37
C LEU A 34 -4.33 -5.69 8.18
N LYS A 35 -3.81 -6.50 9.10
CA LYS A 35 -4.64 -7.37 9.93
C LYS A 35 -5.47 -6.56 10.91
N ALA A 36 -4.89 -5.49 11.45
CA ALA A 36 -5.61 -4.56 12.31
C ALA A 36 -6.73 -3.83 11.56
N LEU A 37 -6.48 -3.34 10.35
CA LEU A 37 -7.50 -2.68 9.53
C LEU A 37 -8.65 -3.63 9.13
N VAL A 38 -8.32 -4.86 8.74
CA VAL A 38 -9.32 -5.91 8.47
C VAL A 38 -10.09 -6.27 9.73
N GLY A 39 -9.40 -6.46 10.86
CA GLY A 39 -10.02 -6.77 12.15
C GLY A 39 -10.93 -5.66 12.68
N ALA A 40 -10.65 -4.41 12.34
CA ALA A 40 -11.50 -3.25 12.63
C ALA A 40 -12.67 -3.09 11.64
N GLY A 41 -12.76 -3.93 10.60
CA GLY A 41 -13.82 -3.86 9.58
C GLY A 41 -13.69 -2.65 8.64
N LEU A 42 -12.51 -2.03 8.57
CA LEU A 42 -12.26 -0.86 7.72
C LEU A 42 -11.98 -1.24 6.26
N MET A 43 -11.60 -2.49 6.04
CA MET A 43 -11.38 -3.08 4.72
C MET A 43 -11.57 -4.59 4.78
N SER A 44 -11.76 -5.21 3.62
CA SER A 44 -11.79 -6.66 3.47
C SER A 44 -10.40 -7.18 3.06
N ASP A 45 -10.14 -8.47 3.19
CA ASP A 45 -8.83 -9.07 2.89
C ASP A 45 -8.59 -9.20 1.37
N ASP A 46 -9.66 -9.34 0.59
CA ASP A 46 -9.66 -9.42 -0.87
C ASP A 46 -9.02 -8.21 -1.56
N VAL A 47 -9.14 -6.99 -0.99
CA VAL A 47 -8.56 -5.77 -1.58
C VAL A 47 -7.02 -5.74 -1.52
N VAL A 48 -6.41 -6.64 -0.74
CA VAL A 48 -4.95 -6.82 -0.69
C VAL A 48 -4.51 -8.22 -1.09
N ASP A 49 -5.43 -9.11 -1.47
CA ASP A 49 -5.09 -10.45 -1.96
C ASP A 49 -4.38 -10.33 -3.33
N PRO A 50 -3.12 -10.77 -3.45
CA PRO A 50 -2.39 -10.72 -4.70
C PRO A 50 -3.04 -11.52 -5.84
N LYS A 51 -3.87 -12.52 -5.53
CA LYS A 51 -4.64 -13.27 -6.53
C LYS A 51 -5.76 -12.43 -7.16
N SER A 52 -6.34 -11.53 -6.38
CA SER A 52 -7.43 -10.64 -6.80
C SER A 52 -6.90 -9.38 -7.48
N THR A 53 -5.84 -8.80 -6.93
CA THR A 53 -5.31 -7.50 -7.38
C THR A 53 -4.18 -7.62 -8.42
N GLY A 54 -3.50 -8.76 -8.45
CA GLY A 54 -2.28 -8.95 -9.24
C GLY A 54 -1.05 -8.23 -8.64
N TYR A 55 -1.15 -7.73 -7.41
CA TYR A 55 -0.10 -6.98 -6.71
C TYR A 55 0.17 -7.56 -5.32
N SER A 56 1.45 -7.66 -4.96
CA SER A 56 1.88 -7.91 -3.59
C SER A 56 1.86 -6.57 -2.84
N PHE A 57 1.04 -6.48 -1.80
CA PHE A 57 0.93 -5.27 -0.98
C PHE A 57 1.62 -5.47 0.38
N HIS A 58 2.27 -4.43 0.88
CA HIS A 58 2.92 -4.44 2.19
C HIS A 58 2.67 -3.13 2.94
N LEU A 59 2.42 -3.23 4.25
CA LEU A 59 2.25 -2.11 5.17
C LEU A 59 3.07 -2.38 6.43
N THR A 60 3.99 -1.48 6.74
CA THR A 60 4.88 -1.58 7.90
C THR A 60 4.63 -0.40 8.81
N ILE A 61 4.18 -0.69 10.03
CA ILE A 61 4.00 0.31 11.09
C ILE A 61 5.33 0.51 11.82
N ALA A 62 5.69 1.77 12.06
CA ALA A 62 6.88 2.10 12.84
C ALA A 62 6.72 1.69 14.31
N LYS A 63 7.84 1.53 15.04
CA LYS A 63 7.81 1.07 16.44
C LYS A 63 7.02 1.98 17.38
N ASP A 64 6.94 3.27 17.05
CA ASP A 64 6.15 4.25 17.81
C ASP A 64 4.65 4.21 17.48
N SER A 65 4.24 3.44 16.46
CA SER A 65 2.89 3.41 15.91
C SER A 65 2.37 4.76 15.41
N LYS A 66 3.26 5.75 15.20
CA LYS A 66 2.93 7.12 14.76
C LYS A 66 3.32 7.40 13.32
N SER A 67 3.90 6.42 12.63
CA SER A 67 4.13 6.48 11.19
C SER A 67 4.05 5.08 10.59
N TYR A 68 3.85 5.04 9.28
CA TYR A 68 3.85 3.82 8.49
C TYR A 68 4.43 4.07 7.11
N VAL A 69 4.78 2.97 6.47
CA VAL A 69 5.15 2.91 5.05
C VAL A 69 4.32 1.84 4.39
N ALA A 70 3.67 2.20 3.29
CA ALA A 70 2.96 1.27 2.41
C ALA A 70 3.71 1.11 1.09
N GLY A 71 3.55 -0.04 0.45
CA GLY A 71 4.03 -0.24 -0.90
C GLY A 71 3.35 -1.42 -1.57
N ALA A 72 3.53 -1.47 -2.89
CA ALA A 72 2.95 -2.51 -3.71
C ALA A 72 3.78 -2.75 -4.97
N GLU A 73 3.96 -4.01 -5.34
CA GLU A 73 4.66 -4.41 -6.56
C GLU A 73 3.89 -5.49 -7.32
N PRO A 74 3.99 -5.54 -8.65
CA PRO A 74 3.25 -6.53 -9.43
C PRO A 74 3.75 -7.94 -9.12
N VAL A 75 2.82 -8.86 -8.85
CA VAL A 75 3.11 -10.29 -8.66
C VAL A 75 3.85 -10.88 -9.87
N ARG A 76 3.49 -10.42 -11.08
CA ARG A 76 4.16 -10.78 -12.33
C ARG A 76 4.43 -9.53 -13.14
N TYR A 77 5.69 -9.08 -13.13
CA TYR A 77 6.14 -7.94 -13.92
C TYR A 77 5.75 -8.08 -15.40
N ALA A 78 5.29 -6.96 -15.99
CA ALA A 78 4.79 -6.86 -17.35
C ALA A 78 3.58 -7.76 -17.69
N HIS A 79 2.95 -8.39 -16.69
CA HIS A 79 1.71 -9.18 -16.84
C HIS A 79 0.58 -8.64 -15.97
N THR A 80 0.82 -8.50 -14.66
CA THR A 80 -0.15 -7.95 -13.71
C THR A 80 0.06 -6.46 -13.46
N GLY A 81 1.28 -5.97 -13.71
CA GLY A 81 1.66 -4.57 -13.59
C GLY A 81 3.13 -4.34 -13.95
N LYS A 82 3.54 -3.08 -14.07
CA LYS A 82 4.93 -2.66 -14.27
C LYS A 82 5.42 -1.72 -13.18
N LEU A 83 4.54 -0.83 -12.73
CA LEU A 83 4.86 0.12 -11.68
C LEU A 83 4.91 -0.59 -10.33
N SER A 84 5.95 -0.30 -9.58
CA SER A 84 6.00 -0.49 -8.14
C SER A 84 5.67 0.83 -7.44
N PHE A 85 5.12 0.74 -6.25
CA PHE A 85 4.62 1.89 -5.48
C PHE A 85 5.23 1.90 -4.09
N TRP A 86 5.43 3.11 -3.57
CA TRP A 86 5.80 3.38 -2.20
C TRP A 86 5.03 4.60 -1.72
N MET A 87 4.58 4.58 -0.48
CA MET A 87 3.86 5.69 0.14
C MET A 87 4.24 5.84 1.61
N ASP A 88 4.44 7.07 2.09
CA ASP A 88 4.56 7.37 3.51
C ASP A 88 3.20 7.66 4.17
N HIS A 89 3.20 7.74 5.50
CA HIS A 89 1.99 8.01 6.30
C HIS A 89 1.28 9.34 6.02
N ILE A 90 1.90 10.28 5.31
CA ILE A 90 1.27 11.55 4.91
C ILE A 90 0.65 11.48 3.50
N GLY A 91 0.69 10.31 2.86
CA GLY A 91 0.10 10.07 1.54
C GLY A 91 1.00 10.48 0.37
N LYS A 92 2.29 10.72 0.59
CA LYS A 92 3.22 11.03 -0.51
C LYS A 92 3.56 9.73 -1.25
N ILE A 93 3.01 9.57 -2.45
CA ILE A 93 3.23 8.40 -3.30
C ILE A 93 4.42 8.63 -4.24
N ASN A 94 5.32 7.67 -4.30
CA ASN A 94 6.32 7.50 -5.34
C ASN A 94 5.99 6.23 -6.15
N LYS A 95 6.13 6.30 -7.48
CA LYS A 95 5.92 5.16 -8.37
C LYS A 95 6.92 5.18 -9.51
N VAL A 96 7.48 4.03 -9.84
CA VAL A 96 8.41 3.86 -10.96
C VAL A 96 8.35 2.41 -11.46
N ASP A 97 8.68 2.21 -12.74
CA ASP A 97 8.96 0.86 -13.24
C ASP A 97 10.27 0.37 -12.63
N ASN A 98 10.16 -0.49 -11.62
CA ASN A 98 11.29 -1.08 -10.91
C ASN A 98 11.50 -2.55 -11.26
N GLY A 99 11.05 -2.98 -12.44
CA GLY A 99 11.17 -4.39 -12.88
C GLY A 99 10.45 -5.37 -11.94
N GLY A 100 9.34 -4.94 -11.32
CA GLY A 100 8.58 -5.74 -10.36
C GLY A 100 9.20 -5.88 -8.96
N LYS A 101 10.25 -5.11 -8.66
CA LYS A 101 10.87 -5.10 -7.32
C LYS A 101 10.18 -4.08 -6.41
N PRO A 102 10.09 -4.34 -5.08
CA PRO A 102 9.57 -3.36 -4.13
C PRO A 102 10.32 -2.03 -4.20
N LEU A 103 9.62 -0.93 -3.96
CA LEU A 103 10.24 0.38 -3.79
C LEU A 103 10.51 0.65 -2.32
N THR A 104 11.66 1.26 -2.05
CA THR A 104 11.99 1.77 -0.73
C THR A 104 12.03 3.29 -0.78
N ALA A 105 11.88 3.94 0.39
CA ALA A 105 12.00 5.40 0.52
C ALA A 105 13.30 5.96 -0.09
N ALA A 106 14.34 5.11 -0.15
CA ALA A 106 15.66 5.40 -0.69
C ALA A 106 15.80 5.12 -2.19
N ALA A 107 14.71 4.97 -2.94
CA ALA A 107 14.76 4.91 -4.40
C ALA A 107 14.47 6.28 -5.06
N PRO A 108 15.39 7.27 -4.99
CA PRO A 108 15.60 8.18 -6.09
C PRO A 108 16.71 7.64 -7.01
N LYS A 109 16.62 7.99 -8.30
CA LYS A 109 17.63 8.06 -9.38
C LYS A 109 17.02 7.48 -10.66
N ASN A 110 16.94 8.16 -11.80
CA ASN A 110 17.55 9.40 -12.28
C ASN A 110 16.66 9.97 -13.39
#